data_AF-A0A1Z9DPL8-F1
#
_entry.id   AF-A0A1Z9DPL8-F1
#
_cell.length_a   1.000
_cell.length_b   1.000
_cell.length_c   1.000
_cell.angle_alpha   90.00
_cell.angle_beta   90.00
_cell.angle_gamma   90.00
#
_symmetry.space_group_name_H-M   'P 1'
#
loop_
_entity.id
_entity.type
_entity.pdbx_description
1 polymer ?
#
loop_
_entity_poly.entity_id
_entity_poly.type
_entity_poly.pdbx_seq_one_letter_code
_entity_poly.pdbx_strand_id
1 'polypeptide(L)' 'MAVVNTNVNASVAQNALVRNERSMNQAMERLSTGQRINAAKDDAAG' A
#
# COMPACT_ATOMS: atom_id res chain seq x y z
N MET A 1 29.02 -6.88 14.18
CA MET A 1 27.73 -6.48 13.61
C MET A 1 26.80 -6.08 14.74
N ALA A 2 26.78 -4.80 15.10
CA ALA A 2 25.92 -4.32 16.16
C ALA A 2 24.57 -3.95 15.53
N VAL A 3 23.55 -4.79 15.75
CA VAL A 3 22.16 -4.41 15.47
C VAL A 3 21.74 -3.47 16.61
N VAL A 4 22.21 -2.23 16.57
CA VAL A 4 21.91 -1.21 17.57
C VAL A 4 20.50 -0.69 17.32
N ASN A 5 19.52 -1.16 18.10
CA ASN A 5 18.18 -0.60 18.33
C ASN A 5 17.26 -0.25 17.13
N THR A 6 17.72 -0.32 15.89
CA THR A 6 16.91 -0.10 14.69
C THR A 6 17.38 -1.03 13.60
N ASN A 7 16.64 -2.12 13.42
CA ASN A 7 16.86 -3.02 12.30
C ASN A 7 16.33 -2.34 11.03
N VAL A 8 17.22 -1.65 10.31
CA VAL A 8 16.87 -0.93 9.07
C VAL A 8 16.24 -1.88 8.05
N ASN A 9 16.71 -3.13 7.96
CA ASN A 9 16.10 -4.13 7.08
C ASN A 9 14.66 -4.45 7.51
N ALA A 10 14.39 -4.56 8.81
CA ALA A 10 13.03 -4.74 9.32
C ALA A 10 12.16 -3.50 9.09
N SER A 11 12.71 -2.28 9.21
CA SER A 11 11.98 -1.05 8.93
C SER A 11 11.63 -0.91 7.43
N VAL A 12 12.55 -1.26 6.53
CA VAL A 12 12.31 -1.31 5.09
C VAL A 12 11.26 -2.36 4.76
N ALA A 13 11.35 -3.55 5.36
CA ALA A 13 10.35 -4.61 5.19
C ALA A 13 8.97 -4.17 5.69
N GLN A 14 8.87 -3.56 6.88
CA GLN A 14 7.60 -3.03 7.41
C GLN A 14 7.02 -1.93 6.49
N ASN A 15 7.84 -1.01 5.99
CA ASN A 15 7.39 0.01 5.04
C ASN A 15 6.88 -0.61 3.72
N ALA A 16 7.56 -1.64 3.21
CA ALA A 16 7.11 -2.37 2.02
C ALA A 16 5.80 -3.11 2.28
N LEU A 17 5.64 -3.74 3.45
CA LEU A 17 4.39 -4.41 3.86
C LEU A 17 3.23 -3.41 3.94
N VAL A 18 3.43 -2.26 4.58
CA VAL A 18 2.39 -1.21 4.67
C VAL A 18 1.98 -0.70 3.28
N ARG A 19 2.93 -0.55 2.35
CA ARG A 19 2.61 -0.17 0.96
C ARG A 19 1.85 -1.28 0.23
N ASN A 20 2.26 -2.53 0.41
CA ASN A 20 1.61 -3.68 -0.20
C ASN A 20 0.19 -3.86 0.33
N GLU A 21 -0.04 -3.66 1.63
CA GLU A 21 -1.36 -3.75 2.25
C GLU A 21 -2.31 -2.68 1.71
N ARG A 22 -1.85 -1.44 1.52
CA ARG A 22 -2.64 -0.38 0.88
C ARG A 22 -2.99 -0.71 -0.56
N SER A 23 -2.01 -1.20 -1.33
CA SER A 23 -2.23 -1.64 -2.72
C SER A 23 -3.21 -2.81 -2.79
N MET A 24 -3.08 -3.78 -1.88
CA MET A 24 -3.98 -4.92 -1.76
C MET A 24 -5.40 -4.46 -1.41
N ASN A 25 -5.57 -3.56 -0.45
CA ASN A 25 -6.88 -3.01 -0.09
C ASN A 25 -7.53 -2.30 -1.28
N GLN A 26 -6.78 -1.51 -2.04
CA GLN A 26 -7.29 -0.87 -3.26
C GLN A 26 -7.64 -1.88 -4.36
N ALA A 27 -6.82 -2.92 -4.54
CA ALA A 27 -7.11 -4.01 -5.49
C ALA A 27 -8.36 -4.80 -5.09
N MET A 28 -8.53 -5.08 -3.80
CA MET A 28 -9.71 -5.74 -3.23
C MET A 28 -10.96 -4.88 -3.37
N GLU A 29 -10.85 -3.57 -3.15
CA GLU A 29 -11.94 -2.63 -3.39
C GLU A 29 -12.35 -2.65 -4.86
N ARG A 30 -11.40 -2.58 -5.80
CA ARG A 30 -11.66 -2.64 -7.25
C ARG A 30 -12.26 -3.99 -7.68
N LEU A 31 -11.80 -5.08 -7.09
CA LEU A 31 -12.37 -6.42 -7.33
C LEU A 31 -13.81 -6.50 -6.82
N SER A 32 -14.09 -5.95 -5.64
CA SER A 32 -15.41 -5.99 -5.02
C SER A 32 -16.42 -5.08 -5.71
N THR A 33 -16.01 -3.92 -6.23
CA THR A 33 -16.89 -3.00 -6.96
C THR A 33 -16.99 -3.34 -8.44
N GLY A 34 -16.04 -4.11 -8.99
CA GLY A 34 -15.91 -4.37 -10.43
C GLY A 34 -15.54 -3.14 -11.25
N GLN A 35 -15.30 -1.99 -10.59
CA GLN A 35 -14.93 -0.73 -11.21
C GLN A 35 -13.43 -0.48 -11.04
N ARG A 36 -12.74 -0.13 -12.13
CA ARG A 36 -11.30 0.18 -12.10
C ARG A 36 -10.99 1.41 -11.24
N ILE A 37 -11.97 2.29 -11.05
CA ILE A 37 -11.88 3.57 -10.35
C ILE A 37 -13.00 3.59 -9.30
N ASN A 38 -12.64 3.67 -8.01
CA ASN A 38 -13.59 3.62 -6.89
C ASN A 38 -13.70 4.91 -6.09
N ALA A 39 -12.85 5.89 -6.36
CA ALA A 39 -12.87 7.18 -5.69
C ALA A 39 -12.98 8.30 -6.74
N ALA A 40 -13.78 9.32 -6.46
CA ALA A 40 -13.84 10.58 -7.22
C ALA A 40 -12.48 11.32 -7.31
N LYS A 41 -11.42 10.78 -6.69
CA LYS A 41 -10.04 11.25 -6.80
C LYS A 41 -9.28 10.63 -7.99
N ASP A 42 -9.68 9.45 -8.45
CA ASP A 42 -9.23 8.84 -9.70
C ASP A 42 -10.02 9.42 -10.91
N ASP A 43 -11.13 10.15 -10.65
CA ASP A 43 -11.99 10.86 -11.61
C ASP A 43 -11.88 12.40 -11.46
N ALA A 44 -10.70 12.88 -11.05
CA ALA A 44 -10.35 14.30 -11.11
C ALA A 44 -9.54 14.60 -12.38
N ALA A 45 -9.89 13.95 -13.51
CA ALA A 45 -9.38 14.28 -14.82
C ALA A 45 -10.30 15.33 -15.46
N GLY A 46 -9.94 16.62 -15.56
CA GLY A 46 -8.63 17.21 -15.26
C GLY A 46 -7.51 16.68 -16.12
#